data_AF-A0A368MHZ5-F1
#
_entry.id   AF-A0A368MHZ5-F1
#
_cell.length_a   1.000
_cell.length_b   1.000
_cell.length_c   1.000
_cell.angle_alpha   90.00
_cell.angle_beta   90.00
_cell.angle_gamma   90.00
#
_symmetry.space_group_name_H-M   'P 1'
#
loop_
_entity.id
_entity.type
_entity.pdbx_description
1 polymer ?
#
loop_
_entity_poly.entity_id
_entity_poly.type
_entity_poly.pdbx_seq_one_letter_code
_entity_poly.pdbx_strand_id
1 'polypeptide(L)' 'DGTFNGNKMPTSDYWFRVKLQDGRTFSSHFTLKR' A
#
# COMPACT_ATOMS: atom_id res chain seq x y z
N ASP A 1 -16.53 -5.08 -9.02
CA ASP A 1 -15.84 -3.90 -9.58
C ASP A 1 -15.26 -3.01 -8.50
N GLY A 2 -13.94 -3.13 -8.31
CA GLY A 2 -13.18 -2.36 -7.32
C GLY A 2 -13.05 -0.89 -7.72
N THR A 3 -14.10 -0.12 -7.44
CA THR A 3 -14.15 1.31 -7.72
C THR A 3 -14.54 2.02 -6.44
N PHE A 4 -13.59 2.72 -5.83
CA PHE A 4 -13.84 3.70 -4.79
C PHE A 4 -13.65 5.09 -5.43
N ASN A 5 -14.71 5.91 -5.45
CA ASN A 5 -14.68 7.28 -5.98
C ASN A 5 -14.26 7.45 -7.46
N GLY A 6 -14.68 6.56 -8.37
CA GLY A 6 -14.61 6.80 -9.81
C GLY A 6 -13.21 6.76 -10.45
N ASN A 7 -12.15 6.57 -9.65
CA ASN A 7 -10.82 6.24 -10.15
C ASN A 7 -10.57 4.75 -9.98
N LYS A 8 -9.98 4.10 -11.00
CA LYS A 8 -9.49 2.72 -10.90
C LYS A 8 -8.51 2.67 -9.73
N MET A 9 -8.92 2.11 -8.59
CA MET A 9 -7.98 1.77 -7.53
C MET A 9 -6.92 0.87 -8.18
N PRO A 10 -5.60 1.14 -8.00
CA PRO A 10 -4.59 0.18 -8.40
C PRO A 10 -4.95 -1.11 -7.67
N THR A 11 -5.36 -2.12 -8.42
CA THR A 11 -6.27 -3.17 -7.96
C THR A 11 -5.70 -4.04 -6.83
N SER A 12 -4.46 -3.84 -6.41
CA SER A 12 -3.86 -4.57 -5.31
C SER A 12 -2.64 -3.92 -4.64
N ASP A 13 -2.03 -2.83 -5.14
CA ASP A 13 -0.73 -2.35 -4.60
C ASP A 13 -0.87 -1.46 -3.37
N TYR A 14 -0.74 -2.06 -2.19
CA TYR A 14 -0.72 -1.37 -0.90
C TYR A 14 0.71 -1.03 -0.51
N TRP A 15 1.00 0.26 -0.37
CA TRP A 15 2.27 0.74 0.13
C TRP A 15 2.19 0.99 1.63
N PHE A 16 3.22 0.55 2.37
CA PHE A 16 3.32 0.81 3.80
C PHE A 16 4.71 1.35 4.14
N ARG A 17 4.73 2.16 5.20
CA ARG A 17 5.94 2.80 5.69
C ARG A 17 6.02 2.67 7.19
N VAL A 18 7.05 1.99 7.67
CA VAL A 18 7.30 1.76 9.10
C VAL A 18 8.45 2.64 9.54
N LYS A 19 8.24 3.40 10.62
CA LYS A 19 9.32 4.08 11.33
C LYS A 19 9.80 3.17 12.44
N LEU A 20 11.05 2.73 12.35
CA LEU A 20 11.70 1.98 13.41
C LEU A 20 12.18 2.94 14.49
N GLN A 21 12.25 2.45 15.72
CA GLN A 21 12.69 3.22 16.88
C GLN A 21 14.18 3.65 16.78
N ASP A 22 14.95 2.97 15.93
CA ASP A 22 16.34 3.32 15.55
C ASP A 22 16.43 4.49 14.54
N GLY A 23 15.31 5.15 14.23
CA GLY A 23 15.25 6.27 13.27
C GLY A 23 15.21 5.86 11.79
N ARG A 24 15.39 4.57 11.50
CA ARG A 24 15.28 4.04 10.14
C ARG A 24 13.83 4.03 9.68
N THR A 25 13.61 4.37 8.41
CA THR A 25 12.29 4.33 7.78
C THR A 25 12.29 3.26 6.70
N PHE A 26 11.47 2.23 6.88
CA PHE A 26 11.29 1.17 5.89
C PHE A 26 10.03 1.45 5.09
N SER A 27 10.16 1.41 3.77
CA SER A 27 9.05 1.58 2.83
C SER A 27 8.99 0.34 1.97
N SER A 28 7.84 -0.35 1.95
CA SER A 28 7.62 -1.52 1.10
C SER A 28 6.18 -1.55 0.62
N HIS A 29 5.87 -2.47 -0.28
CA HIS A 29 4.54 -2.64 -0.85
C HIS A 29 4.17 -4.12 -0.84
N PHE A 30 2.89 -4.40 -0.69
CA PHE A 30 2.34 -5.73 -0.85
C PHE A 30 1.10 -5.68 -1.70
N THR A 31 0.93 -6.74 -2.49
CA THR A 31 -0.15 -6.87 -3.45
C THR A 31 -1.14 -7.91 -2.91
N LEU A 32 -2.35 -7.50 -2.50
CA LEU A 32 -3.35 -8.46 -2.04
C LEU A 32 -4.00 -9.14 -3.26
N LYS A 33 -3.54 -10.35 -3.61
CA LYS A 33 -4.28 -11.18 -4.57
C LYS A 33 -5.53 -11.75 -3.91
N ARG A 34 -6.68 -11.43 -4.51
CA ARG A 34 -8.01 -11.97 -4.18
C ARG A 34 -8.05 -13.48 -4.37
#